data_AF-A0A4Y8ABE7-F1
#
_entry.id   AF-A0A4Y8ABE7-F1
#
_cell.length_a   1.000
_cell.length_b   1.000
_cell.length_c   1.000
_cell.angle_alpha   90.00
_cell.angle_beta   90.00
_cell.angle_gamma   90.00
#
_symmetry.space_group_name_H-M   'P 1'
#
loop_
_entity.id
_entity.type
_entity.pdbx_description
1 polymer ?
#
loop_
_entity_poly.entity_id
_entity_poly.type
_entity_poly.pdbx_seq_one_letter_code
_entity_poly.pdbx_strand_id
1 'polypeptide(L)'
;MELVEIINCQKQLNVYEARIERSTIRMSCINELLMEDVSATNVTILDANLSDLEINGAQMGGAYLHNIGMPPKGHLYHDPKAKHRPLKFEDCDLEGSTISNCNLTNVTLTGCNLTGTTINGIPVTDLLKAYHQ
;
A
#
# COMPACT_ATOMS: atom_id res chain seq x y z
N MET A 1 26.67 -0.79 -25.29
CA MET A 1 25.91 -0.79 -24.04
C MET A 1 26.89 -1.05 -22.92
N GLU A 2 27.02 -0.14 -21.97
CA GLU A 2 27.76 -0.41 -20.75
C GLU A 2 26.81 -1.14 -19.80
N LEU A 3 27.22 -2.33 -19.35
CA LEU A 3 26.39 -3.20 -18.55
C LEU A 3 26.82 -3.09 -17.09
N VAL A 4 25.91 -2.68 -16.23
CA VAL A 4 26.12 -2.72 -14.78
C VAL A 4 25.62 -4.06 -14.28
N GLU A 5 26.53 -5.02 -14.09
CA GLU A 5 26.21 -6.36 -13.61
C GLU A 5 26.48 -6.53 -12.12
N ILE A 6 25.52 -7.13 -11.40
CA ILE A 6 25.68 -7.60 -10.03
C ILE A 6 25.40 -9.10 -10.05
N ILE A 7 26.43 -9.89 -10.34
CA ILE A 7 26.32 -11.35 -10.53
C ILE A 7 27.06 -12.06 -9.40
N ASN A 8 26.45 -13.12 -8.85
CA ASN A 8 27.05 -14.03 -7.86
C ASN A 8 27.76 -13.32 -6.71
N CYS A 9 27.19 -12.23 -6.20
CA CYS A 9 27.78 -11.46 -5.11
C CYS A 9 26.73 -10.94 -4.14
N GLN A 10 27.17 -10.69 -2.90
CA GLN A 10 26.38 -10.00 -1.89
C GLN A 10 26.79 -8.52 -1.90
N LYS A 11 25.93 -7.65 -2.46
CA LYS A 11 26.13 -6.19 -2.46
C LYS A 11 25.02 -5.51 -1.69
N GLN A 12 25.35 -4.36 -1.09
CA GLN A 12 24.38 -3.45 -0.49
C GLN A 12 24.34 -2.18 -1.33
N LEU A 13 23.13 -1.72 -1.66
CA LEU A 13 22.93 -0.38 -2.20
C LEU A 13 22.48 0.52 -1.05
N ASN A 14 23.37 1.40 -0.60
CA ASN A 14 23.09 2.32 0.48
C ASN A 14 22.88 3.73 -0.08
N VAL A 15 21.72 4.31 0.20
CA VAL A 15 21.38 5.70 -0.13
C VAL A 15 20.97 6.39 1.17
N TYR A 16 21.93 6.98 1.88
CA TYR A 16 21.72 7.63 3.17
C TYR A 16 21.74 9.15 3.04
N GLU A 17 20.81 9.83 3.73
CA GLU A 17 20.70 11.30 3.79
C GLU A 17 20.69 12.02 2.41
N ALA A 18 20.36 11.28 1.35
CA ALA A 18 20.38 11.79 0.00
C ALA A 18 19.04 12.45 -0.35
N ARG A 19 19.09 13.68 -0.86
CA ARG A 19 17.92 14.34 -1.46
C ARG A 19 17.93 14.07 -2.96
N ILE A 20 17.15 13.07 -3.39
CA ILE A 20 16.96 12.74 -4.81
C ILE A 20 15.72 13.42 -5.41
N GLU A 21 15.26 14.53 -4.82
CA GLU A 21 14.12 15.32 -5.30
C GLU A 21 14.34 15.76 -6.76
N ARG A 22 13.28 15.68 -7.57
CA ARG A 22 13.33 16.01 -9.02
C ARG A 22 14.32 15.17 -9.83
N SER A 23 14.81 14.06 -9.29
CA SER A 23 15.53 13.07 -10.09
C SER A 23 14.56 12.44 -11.08
N THR A 24 15.00 12.25 -12.31
CA THR A 24 14.15 11.71 -13.37
C THR A 24 14.87 10.60 -14.09
N ILE A 25 14.27 9.43 -14.11
CA ILE A 25 14.60 8.37 -15.06
C ILE A 25 13.79 8.70 -16.32
N ARG A 26 14.37 9.45 -17.26
CA ARG A 26 13.71 9.97 -18.47
C ARG A 26 14.35 9.37 -19.71
N MET A 27 13.50 9.01 -20.68
CA MET A 27 13.92 8.30 -21.91
C MET A 27 14.63 6.97 -21.63
N SER A 28 14.37 6.35 -20.49
CA SER A 28 14.87 5.02 -20.16
C SER A 28 13.83 3.98 -20.55
N CYS A 29 14.22 3.03 -21.39
CA CYS A 29 13.38 1.88 -21.71
C CYS A 29 13.60 0.81 -20.64
N ILE A 30 12.57 0.55 -19.83
CA ILE A 30 12.52 -0.56 -18.87
C ILE A 30 11.54 -1.66 -19.33
N ASN A 31 11.11 -1.59 -20.59
CA ASN A 31 10.25 -2.62 -21.18
C ASN A 31 11.02 -3.94 -21.19
N GLU A 32 10.30 -5.04 -20.95
CA GLU A 32 10.89 -6.39 -20.83
C GLU A 32 11.87 -6.54 -19.65
N LEU A 33 11.82 -5.64 -18.65
CA LEU A 33 12.46 -5.88 -17.37
C LEU A 33 11.83 -7.10 -16.69
N LEU A 34 12.48 -8.25 -16.83
CA LEU A 34 12.11 -9.51 -16.21
C LEU A 34 12.67 -9.55 -14.78
N MET A 35 11.77 -9.65 -13.80
CA MET A 35 12.10 -9.94 -12.39
C MET A 35 11.56 -11.34 -12.05
N GLU A 36 12.31 -12.36 -12.42
CA GLU A 36 12.03 -13.78 -12.11
C GLU A 36 12.82 -14.20 -10.87
N ASP A 37 12.19 -14.95 -9.95
CA ASP A 37 12.77 -15.43 -8.69
C ASP A 37 13.38 -14.35 -7.76
N VAL A 38 12.82 -13.14 -7.77
CA VAL A 38 13.20 -12.06 -6.85
C VAL A 38 12.41 -12.15 -5.53
N SER A 39 13.10 -12.25 -4.39
CA SER A 39 12.49 -12.09 -3.06
C SER A 39 12.62 -10.65 -2.58
N ALA A 40 11.48 -10.00 -2.32
CA ALA A 40 11.39 -8.71 -1.64
C ALA A 40 10.73 -8.83 -0.25
N THR A 41 10.82 -10.02 0.36
CA THR A 41 10.26 -10.28 1.68
C THR A 41 10.99 -9.45 2.73
N ASN A 42 10.23 -8.91 3.71
CA ASN A 42 10.73 -8.03 4.77
C ASN A 42 11.31 -6.68 4.30
N VAL A 43 10.96 -6.23 3.09
CA VAL A 43 11.16 -4.82 2.74
C VAL A 43 10.21 -3.96 3.57
N THR A 44 10.78 -3.10 4.41
CA THR A 44 10.02 -2.15 5.23
C THR A 44 10.13 -0.76 4.64
N ILE A 45 8.98 -0.10 4.42
CA ILE A 45 8.90 1.31 4.04
C ILE A 45 8.38 2.08 5.25
N LEU A 46 9.25 2.85 5.92
CA LEU A 46 8.90 3.67 7.09
C LEU A 46 9.01 5.15 6.77
N ASP A 47 8.10 5.95 7.31
CA ASP A 47 8.08 7.42 7.20
C ASP A 47 8.20 7.96 5.76
N ALA A 48 7.76 7.17 4.78
CA ALA A 48 7.76 7.53 3.37
C ALA A 48 6.40 8.09 2.95
N ASN A 49 6.42 9.05 2.02
CA ASN A 49 5.22 9.46 1.32
C ASN A 49 4.96 8.52 0.14
N LEU A 50 3.96 7.63 0.28
CA LEU A 50 3.49 6.72 -0.77
C LEU A 50 2.18 7.18 -1.40
N SER A 51 1.86 8.47 -1.33
CA SER A 51 0.67 9.01 -1.99
C SER A 51 0.71 8.67 -3.48
N ASP A 52 -0.43 8.23 -4.01
CA ASP A 52 -0.60 7.85 -5.41
C ASP A 52 0.20 6.59 -5.86
N LEU A 53 0.69 5.77 -4.92
CA LEU A 53 1.27 4.47 -5.23
C LEU A 53 0.20 3.53 -5.82
N GLU A 54 0.48 2.95 -6.99
CA GLU A 54 -0.30 1.88 -7.60
C GLU A 54 0.41 0.53 -7.43
N ILE A 55 -0.33 -0.47 -6.93
CA ILE A 55 0.11 -1.87 -6.88
C ILE A 55 -0.92 -2.67 -7.66
N ASN A 56 -0.53 -3.18 -8.83
CA ASN A 56 -1.42 -3.86 -9.77
C ASN A 56 -0.85 -5.24 -10.13
N GLY A 57 -1.65 -6.29 -9.96
CA GLY A 57 -1.27 -7.67 -10.28
C GLY A 57 -0.22 -8.30 -9.34
N ALA A 58 -0.02 -7.78 -8.13
CA ALA A 58 0.97 -8.28 -7.17
C ALA A 58 0.35 -9.18 -6.09
N GLN A 59 1.10 -10.19 -5.63
CA GLN A 59 0.75 -10.96 -4.42
C GLN A 59 1.06 -10.13 -3.17
N MET A 60 0.03 -9.76 -2.42
CA MET A 60 0.12 -8.97 -1.18
C MET A 60 -0.28 -9.73 0.09
N GLY A 61 -0.53 -11.05 -0.01
CA GLY A 61 -0.85 -11.88 1.14
C GLY A 61 0.17 -11.73 2.27
N GLY A 62 -0.31 -11.38 3.46
CA GLY A 62 0.53 -11.15 4.65
C GLY A 62 1.11 -9.73 4.79
N ALA A 63 0.83 -8.81 3.87
CA ALA A 63 1.24 -7.40 4.02
C ALA A 63 0.64 -6.78 5.29
N TYR A 64 1.50 -6.16 6.12
CA TYR A 64 1.08 -5.48 7.34
C TYR A 64 1.12 -3.95 7.15
N LEU A 65 -0.04 -3.37 6.84
CA LEU A 65 -0.21 -1.93 6.65
C LEU A 65 -0.70 -1.29 7.95
N HIS A 66 0.16 -0.54 8.63
CA HIS A 66 -0.16 0.11 9.90
C HIS A 66 0.38 1.54 9.95
N ASN A 67 -0.26 2.40 10.75
CA ASN A 67 0.10 3.82 10.88
C ASN A 67 0.10 4.59 9.55
N ILE A 68 -0.76 4.20 8.61
CA ILE A 68 -0.92 4.86 7.32
C ILE A 68 -1.86 6.07 7.48
N GLY A 69 -1.39 7.24 7.06
CA GLY A 69 -2.16 8.48 7.10
C GLY A 69 -1.30 9.71 6.80
N MET A 70 -1.90 10.89 6.92
CA MET A 70 -1.15 12.16 6.82
C MET A 70 -0.17 12.30 7.99
N PRO A 71 0.96 12.99 7.80
CA PRO A 71 1.90 13.26 8.90
C PRO A 71 1.18 13.93 10.09
N PRO A 72 1.40 13.45 11.33
CA PRO A 72 0.73 13.98 12.51
C PRO A 72 1.19 15.42 12.80
N LYS A 73 0.37 16.17 13.54
CA LYS A 73 0.73 17.54 13.95
C LYS A 73 2.06 17.56 14.69
N GLY A 74 2.97 18.44 14.27
CA GLY A 74 4.33 18.54 14.83
C GLY A 74 5.39 17.71 14.09
N HIS A 75 4.99 16.85 13.14
CA HIS A 75 5.94 16.21 12.24
C HIS A 75 6.54 17.22 11.25
N LEU A 76 7.80 17.02 10.83
CA LEU A 76 8.52 17.93 9.93
C LEU A 76 7.76 18.19 8.62
N TYR A 77 7.04 17.18 8.12
CA TYR A 77 6.27 17.24 6.87
C TYR A 77 4.76 17.46 7.09
N HIS A 78 4.35 17.88 8.29
CA HIS A 78 2.95 18.20 8.55
C HIS A 78 2.53 19.49 7.84
N ASP A 79 1.56 19.38 6.94
CA ASP A 79 0.89 20.53 6.34
C ASP A 79 -0.59 20.55 6.77
N PRO A 80 -1.02 21.56 7.56
CA PRO A 80 -2.41 21.66 8.01
C PRO A 80 -3.40 21.96 6.87
N LYS A 81 -2.93 22.35 5.69
CA LYS A 81 -3.75 22.58 4.49
C LYS A 81 -3.80 21.35 3.58
N ALA A 82 -2.95 20.36 3.80
CA ALA A 82 -2.91 19.19 2.95
C ALA A 82 -4.21 18.38 3.10
N LYS A 83 -4.72 17.91 1.97
CA LYS A 83 -5.93 17.09 1.91
C LYS A 83 -5.52 15.64 1.72
N HIS A 84 -5.95 14.79 2.65
CA HIS A 84 -5.79 13.35 2.52
C HIS A 84 -6.59 12.86 1.30
N ARG A 85 -5.94 12.09 0.44
CA ARG A 85 -6.62 11.35 -0.63
C ARG A 85 -7.00 9.97 -0.09
N PRO A 86 -8.25 9.51 -0.26
CA PRO A 86 -8.67 8.22 0.26
C PRO A 86 -7.90 7.08 -0.41
N LEU A 87 -7.63 6.02 0.35
CA LEU A 87 -7.16 4.76 -0.21
C LEU A 87 -8.27 4.09 -1.01
N LYS A 88 -7.88 3.37 -2.06
CA LYS A 88 -8.81 2.59 -2.90
C LYS A 88 -8.29 1.16 -3.02
N PHE A 89 -9.16 0.22 -2.73
CA PHE A 89 -8.96 -1.21 -2.99
C PHE A 89 -10.01 -1.62 -4.01
N GLU A 90 -9.56 -2.07 -5.19
CA GLU A 90 -10.41 -2.49 -6.31
C GLU A 90 -9.95 -3.89 -6.72
N ASP A 91 -10.91 -4.81 -6.90
CA ASP A 91 -10.64 -6.20 -7.30
C ASP A 91 -9.57 -6.92 -6.47
N CYS A 92 -9.49 -6.58 -5.18
CA CYS A 92 -8.56 -7.19 -4.24
C CYS A 92 -9.22 -8.37 -3.50
N ASP A 93 -8.50 -9.48 -3.38
CA ASP A 93 -8.85 -10.54 -2.42
C ASP A 93 -8.34 -10.16 -1.03
N LEU A 94 -9.28 -9.93 -0.11
CA LEU A 94 -9.02 -9.57 1.29
C LEU A 94 -9.53 -10.66 2.25
N GLU A 95 -9.78 -11.89 1.79
CA GLU A 95 -10.25 -12.98 2.63
C GLU A 95 -9.33 -13.17 3.86
N GLY A 96 -9.95 -13.33 5.04
CA GLY A 96 -9.23 -13.50 6.31
C GLY A 96 -8.50 -12.24 6.83
N SER A 97 -8.58 -11.10 6.13
CA SER A 97 -7.96 -9.85 6.57
C SER A 97 -8.68 -9.23 7.76
N THR A 98 -7.93 -8.49 8.59
CA THR A 98 -8.48 -7.73 9.73
C THR A 98 -8.21 -6.24 9.55
N ILE A 99 -9.26 -5.43 9.68
CA ILE A 99 -9.17 -3.96 9.72
C ILE A 99 -9.59 -3.51 11.12
N SER A 100 -8.62 -3.14 11.95
CA SER A 100 -8.83 -2.82 13.36
C SER A 100 -8.26 -1.45 13.71
N ASN A 101 -8.96 -0.69 14.56
CA ASN A 101 -8.52 0.64 15.03
C ASN A 101 -8.26 1.65 13.88
N CYS A 102 -8.96 1.50 12.76
CA CYS A 102 -8.87 2.42 11.63
C CYS A 102 -10.01 3.44 11.64
N ASN A 103 -9.75 4.65 11.14
CA ASN A 103 -10.82 5.58 10.81
C ASN A 103 -11.46 5.15 9.47
N LEU A 104 -12.67 4.60 9.53
CA LEU A 104 -13.43 4.16 8.36
C LEU A 104 -14.48 5.17 7.90
N THR A 105 -14.39 6.43 8.35
CA THR A 105 -15.30 7.51 7.94
C THR A 105 -15.28 7.65 6.42
N ASN A 106 -16.47 7.66 5.80
CA ASN A 106 -16.68 7.73 4.35
C ASN A 106 -16.13 6.54 3.54
N VAL A 107 -15.78 5.42 4.17
CA VAL A 107 -15.48 4.17 3.45
C VAL A 107 -16.76 3.62 2.86
N THR A 108 -16.70 3.22 1.58
CA THR A 108 -17.81 2.60 0.86
C THR A 108 -17.37 1.21 0.40
N LEU A 109 -18.23 0.20 0.62
CA LEU A 109 -18.07 -1.14 0.09
C LEU A 109 -19.09 -1.33 -1.04
N THR A 110 -18.62 -1.36 -2.28
CA THR A 110 -19.48 -1.49 -3.47
C THR A 110 -19.08 -2.73 -4.25
N GLY A 111 -20.05 -3.61 -4.54
CA GLY A 111 -19.80 -4.83 -5.32
C GLY A 111 -18.95 -5.89 -4.62
N CYS A 112 -18.63 -5.72 -3.33
CA CYS A 112 -17.85 -6.69 -2.56
C CYS A 112 -18.69 -7.92 -2.18
N ASN A 113 -18.06 -9.11 -2.12
CA ASN A 113 -18.64 -10.25 -1.42
C ASN A 113 -18.54 -10.01 0.09
N LEU A 114 -19.69 -9.90 0.77
CA LEU A 114 -19.77 -9.61 2.21
C LEU A 114 -20.02 -10.87 3.06
N THR A 115 -19.99 -12.07 2.46
CA THR A 115 -20.20 -13.32 3.17
C THR A 115 -19.10 -13.55 4.20
N GLY A 116 -19.48 -13.77 5.45
CA GLY A 116 -18.52 -13.94 6.56
C GLY A 116 -17.91 -12.64 7.08
N THR A 117 -18.12 -11.50 6.42
CA THR A 117 -17.66 -10.19 6.91
C THR A 117 -18.39 -9.81 8.19
N THR A 118 -17.65 -9.35 9.20
CA THR A 118 -18.21 -8.88 10.47
C THR A 118 -17.84 -7.44 10.78
N ILE A 119 -18.73 -6.72 11.45
CA ILE A 119 -18.44 -5.43 12.10
C ILE A 119 -18.61 -5.65 13.61
N ASN A 120 -17.53 -5.50 14.37
CA ASN A 120 -17.49 -5.79 15.81
C ASN A 120 -18.04 -7.19 16.15
N GLY A 121 -17.72 -8.18 15.32
CA GLY A 121 -18.17 -9.57 15.49
C GLY A 121 -19.60 -9.85 15.02
N ILE A 122 -20.35 -8.85 14.55
CA ILE A 122 -21.71 -9.02 14.03
C ILE A 122 -21.64 -9.23 12.51
N PRO A 123 -22.21 -10.32 11.95
CA PRO A 123 -22.26 -10.53 10.51
C PRO A 123 -22.94 -9.37 9.78
N VAL A 124 -22.29 -8.82 8.75
CA VAL A 124 -22.84 -7.70 7.96
C VAL A 124 -24.15 -8.10 7.29
N THR A 125 -24.30 -9.36 6.89
CA THR A 125 -25.55 -9.89 6.32
C THR A 125 -26.73 -9.77 7.28
N ASP A 126 -26.49 -9.89 8.59
CA ASP A 126 -27.56 -9.80 9.59
C ASP A 126 -27.91 -8.33 9.89
N LEU A 127 -26.92 -7.43 9.88
CA LEU A 127 -27.15 -5.99 9.94
C LEU A 127 -28.03 -5.51 8.77
N LEU A 128 -27.74 -5.96 7.55
CA LEU A 128 -28.52 -5.61 6.36
C LEU A 128 -29.95 -6.16 6.44
N LYS A 129 -30.13 -7.42 6.88
CA LYS A 129 -31.48 -8.00 7.08
C LYS A 129 -32.29 -7.22 8.12
N ALA A 130 -31.65 -6.74 9.19
CA ALA A 130 -32.33 -5.97 10.23
C ALA A 130 -32.76 -4.58 9.73
N TYR A 131 -32.04 -3.98 8.79
CA TYR A 131 -32.39 -2.67 8.22
C TYR A 131 -33.54 -2.74 7.21
N HIS A 132 -33.69 -3.87 6.50
CA HIS A 132 -34.71 -4.06 5.47
C HIS A 132 -36.04 -4.66 5.98
N GLN A 133 -36.21 -4.79 7.29
CA GLN A 133 -37.47 -5.18 7.95
C GLN A 133 -38.29 -3.94 8.34
#